data_AF-A0A3M0KN03-F1
#
_entry.id   AF-A0A3M0KN03-F1
#
_cell.length_a   1.000
_cell.length_b   1.000
_cell.length_c   1.000
_cell.angle_alpha   90.00
_cell.angle_beta   90.00
_cell.angle_gamma   90.00
#
_symmetry.space_group_name_H-M   'P 1'
#
loop_
_entity.id
_entity.type
_entity.pdbx_description
1 polymer ?
#
loop_
_entity_poly.entity_id
_entity_poly.type
_entity_poly.pdbx_seq_one_letter_code
_entity_poly.pdbx_strand_id
1 'polypeptide(L)'
;MGTPGTRRTPKVTCPCPRDKAGYWWLKINALATRGDWEEMEKFSKSKKSPIGYLPFVEVAVKHHNRYEARKYAPRVPPEQRVKAFVLVGDLEQAAEAAVERRNEAEMSLVLSRCTAGTDGAVAEKLNRARAQLLKK
;
A
#
# COMPACT_ATOMS: atom_id res chain seq x y z
N MET A 1 -12.64 39.57 -17.98
CA MET A 1 -12.76 38.09 -17.96
C MET A 1 -11.35 37.57 -17.67
N GLY A 2 -10.95 36.92 -16.58
CA GLY A 2 -11.51 36.35 -15.34
C GLY A 2 -10.30 35.97 -14.46
N THR A 3 -10.47 35.97 -13.14
CA THR A 3 -9.46 36.08 -12.06
C THR A 3 -8.44 34.93 -11.89
N PRO A 4 -7.30 35.16 -11.18
CA PRO A 4 -6.30 34.15 -10.84
C PRO A 4 -6.77 33.20 -9.72
N GLY A 5 -6.76 31.89 -10.00
CA GLY A 5 -7.16 30.84 -9.06
C GLY A 5 -6.11 30.55 -7.99
N THR A 6 -6.30 31.12 -6.81
CA THR A 6 -5.61 30.76 -5.57
C THR A 6 -5.93 29.31 -5.20
N ARG A 7 -4.96 28.39 -5.31
CA ARG A 7 -5.05 27.06 -4.70
C ARG A 7 -4.89 27.21 -3.19
N ARG A 8 -6.02 27.38 -2.50
CA ARG A 8 -6.11 27.27 -1.04
C ARG A 8 -5.68 25.85 -0.67
N THR A 9 -4.56 25.72 0.06
CA THR A 9 -4.27 24.50 0.80
C THR A 9 -5.36 24.31 1.86
N PRO A 10 -5.97 23.13 1.97
CA PRO A 10 -6.96 22.89 3.02
C PRO A 10 -6.28 23.03 4.38
N LYS A 11 -6.90 23.78 5.28
CA LYS A 11 -6.49 23.91 6.67
C LYS A 11 -6.41 22.51 7.28
N VAL A 12 -5.20 22.07 7.60
CA VAL A 12 -4.99 20.86 8.40
C VAL A 12 -5.38 21.21 9.83
N THR A 13 -6.66 21.08 10.15
CA THR A 13 -7.12 21.06 11.55
C THR A 13 -6.62 19.75 12.14
N CYS A 14 -5.51 19.79 12.86
CA CYS A 14 -4.95 18.63 13.55
C CYS A 14 -5.74 18.36 14.83
N PRO A 15 -6.61 17.33 14.91
CA PRO A 15 -7.06 16.84 16.20
C PRO A 15 -5.86 16.31 16.98
N CYS A 16 -5.73 16.72 18.25
CA CYS A 16 -4.68 16.26 19.16
C CYS A 16 -4.78 14.73 19.31
N PRO A 17 -3.78 13.94 18.89
CA PRO A 17 -3.88 12.49 19.02
C PRO A 17 -3.74 12.08 20.49
N ARG A 18 -4.85 11.64 21.10
CA ARG A 18 -4.90 11.13 22.47
C ARG A 18 -4.27 9.74 22.60
N ASP A 19 -4.04 9.07 21.47
CA ASP A 19 -3.56 7.69 21.35
C ASP A 19 -2.29 7.59 20.51
N LYS A 20 -1.39 6.66 20.85
CA LYS A 20 -0.12 6.43 20.13
C LYS A 20 -0.37 6.20 18.63
N ALA A 21 -1.43 5.48 18.27
CA ALA A 21 -1.74 5.21 16.86
C ALA A 21 -2.02 6.50 16.05
N GLY A 22 -2.70 7.48 16.65
CA GLY A 22 -3.00 8.75 15.99
C GLY A 22 -1.76 9.63 15.80
N TYR A 23 -0.82 9.63 16.75
CA TYR A 23 0.44 10.36 16.61
C TYR A 23 1.24 9.90 15.38
N TRP A 24 1.31 8.59 15.18
CA TRP A 24 2.01 8.01 14.04
C TRP A 24 1.32 8.35 12.72
N TRP A 25 0.00 8.23 12.63
CA TRP A 25 -0.75 8.63 11.44
C TRP A 25 -0.57 10.12 11.12
N LEU A 26 -0.63 10.98 12.13
CA LEU A 26 -0.42 12.41 11.97
C LEU A 26 1.00 12.70 11.46
N LYS A 27 2.02 12.06 12.04
CA LYS A 27 3.40 12.23 11.64
C LYS A 27 3.69 11.72 10.22
N ILE A 28 3.20 10.54 9.86
CA ILE A 28 3.36 9.98 8.50
C ILE A 28 2.69 10.89 7.46
N ASN A 29 1.47 11.37 7.72
CA ASN A 29 0.80 12.33 6.83
C ASN A 29 1.55 13.65 6.72
N ALA A 30 2.08 14.19 7.83
CA ALA A 30 2.85 15.42 7.83
C ALA A 30 4.15 15.28 7.00
N LEU A 31 4.89 14.18 7.18
CA LEU A 31 6.10 13.87 6.42
C LEU A 31 5.81 13.72 4.93
N ALA A 32 4.73 13.01 4.59
CA ALA A 32 4.32 12.82 3.20
C ALA A 32 3.84 14.10 2.52
N THR A 33 3.13 14.96 3.27
CA THR A 33 2.71 16.29 2.78
C THR A 33 3.91 17.16 2.45
N ARG A 34 5.00 17.01 3.20
CA ARG A 34 6.27 17.70 2.93
C ARG A 34 7.11 17.02 1.84
N GLY A 35 6.82 15.77 1.50
CA GLY A 35 7.62 14.97 0.57
C GLY A 35 8.93 14.45 1.18
N ASP A 36 9.05 14.47 2.51
CA ASP A 36 10.25 14.05 3.25
C ASP A 36 10.29 12.52 3.40
N TRP A 37 10.52 11.81 2.28
CA TRP A 37 10.53 10.34 2.23
C TRP A 37 11.71 9.71 2.99
N GLU A 38 12.88 10.36 2.98
CA GLU A 38 14.06 9.89 3.72
C GLU A 38 13.80 9.87 5.23
N GLU A 39 13.17 10.93 5.75
CA GLU A 39 12.81 11.04 7.15
C GLU A 39 11.70 10.05 7.51
N MET A 40 10.78 9.78 6.59
CA MET A 40 9.79 8.72 6.74
C MET A 40 10.45 7.33 6.84
N GLU A 41 11.48 7.06 6.07
CA GLU A 41 12.22 5.80 6.17
C GLU A 41 12.95 5.67 7.51
N LYS A 42 13.64 6.72 7.95
CA LYS A 42 14.27 6.77 9.28
C LYS A 42 13.23 6.54 10.37
N PHE A 43 12.06 7.16 10.25
CA PHE A 43 10.95 7.00 11.20
C PHE A 43 10.45 5.55 11.24
N SER A 44 10.37 4.87 10.10
CA SER A 44 10.01 3.45 10.02
C SER A 44 11.01 2.52 10.70
N LYS A 45 12.31 2.86 10.65
CA LYS A 45 13.41 2.08 11.26
C LYS A 45 13.59 2.37 12.74
N SER A 46 13.32 3.60 13.17
CA SER A 46 13.60 4.08 14.53
C SER A 46 12.64 3.51 15.60
N LYS A 47 11.40 3.15 15.24
CA LYS A 47 10.44 2.55 16.18
C LYS A 47 9.63 1.44 15.51
N LYS A 48 9.52 0.28 16.18
CA LYS A 48 8.51 -0.75 15.83
C LYS A 48 7.13 -0.14 16.04
N SER A 49 6.50 0.27 14.96
CA SER A 49 5.18 0.87 15.03
C SER A 49 4.13 -0.19 15.34
N PRO A 50 3.24 0.00 16.34
CA PRO A 50 2.12 -0.91 16.57
C PRO A 50 1.10 -0.93 15.41
N ILE A 51 1.21 0.01 14.46
CA ILE A 51 0.33 0.11 13.28
C ILE A 51 0.84 -0.73 12.09
N GLY A 52 2.14 -1.06 12.06
CA GLY A 52 2.79 -1.76 10.94
C GLY A 52 3.22 -0.85 9.79
N TYR A 53 3.53 -1.47 8.65
CA TYR A 53 4.07 -0.78 7.45
C TYR A 53 3.01 -0.41 6.41
N LEU A 54 1.79 -0.92 6.53
CA LEU A 54 0.70 -0.64 5.58
C LEU A 54 0.39 0.87 5.43
N PRO A 55 0.33 1.69 6.50
CA PRO A 55 0.07 3.12 6.38
C PRO A 55 1.12 3.87 5.55
N PHE A 56 2.37 3.40 5.56
CA PHE A 56 3.44 4.00 4.76
C PHE A 56 3.18 3.79 3.26
N VAL A 57 2.70 2.60 2.88
CA VAL A 57 2.32 2.28 1.51
C VAL A 57 1.13 3.14 1.08
N GLU A 58 0.07 3.19 1.90
CA GLU A 58 -1.14 3.98 1.60
C GLU A 58 -0.82 5.46 1.39
N VAL A 59 -0.02 6.04 2.27
CA VAL A 59 0.36 7.45 2.19
C VAL A 59 1.28 7.69 0.98
N ALA A 60 2.25 6.82 0.71
CA ALA A 60 3.09 6.94 -0.48
C ALA A 60 2.26 6.89 -1.78
N VAL A 61 1.28 5.98 -1.87
CA VAL A 61 0.36 5.88 -3.01
C VAL A 61 -0.51 7.14 -3.12
N LYS A 62 -1.04 7.66 -2.01
CA LYS A 62 -1.85 8.88 -1.96
C LYS A 62 -1.12 10.12 -2.48
N HIS A 63 0.18 10.20 -2.26
CA HIS A 63 1.05 11.26 -2.77
C HIS A 63 1.64 10.95 -4.15
N HIS A 64 1.11 9.93 -4.85
CA HIS A 64 1.55 9.48 -6.17
C HIS A 64 3.02 9.01 -6.23
N ASN A 65 3.65 8.70 -5.09
CA ASN A 65 5.00 8.17 -5.04
C ASN A 65 4.99 6.63 -5.01
N ARG A 66 4.78 6.03 -6.18
CA ARG A 66 4.79 4.57 -6.34
C ARG A 66 6.16 3.94 -6.07
N TYR A 67 7.25 4.67 -6.33
CA TYR A 67 8.61 4.19 -6.11
C TYR A 67 8.86 3.88 -4.63
N GLU A 68 8.48 4.78 -3.74
CA GLU A 68 8.64 4.52 -2.30
C GLU A 68 7.63 3.50 -1.78
N ALA A 69 6.40 3.51 -2.29
CA ALA A 69 5.41 2.51 -1.94
C ALA A 69 5.91 1.08 -2.24
N ARG A 70 6.60 0.87 -3.37
CA ARG A 70 7.25 -0.41 -3.72
C ARG A 70 8.32 -0.84 -2.73
N LYS A 71 9.08 0.09 -2.14
CA LYS A 71 10.10 -0.25 -1.13
C LYS A 71 9.49 -0.71 0.19
N TYR A 72 8.34 -0.15 0.57
CA TYR A 72 7.65 -0.52 1.79
C TYR A 72 6.80 -1.78 1.65
N ALA A 73 6.25 -2.07 0.46
CA ALA A 73 5.41 -3.23 0.20
C ALA A 73 5.99 -4.59 0.67
N PRO A 74 7.26 -4.96 0.42
CA PRO A 74 7.83 -6.22 0.92
C PRO A 74 8.07 -6.22 2.44
N ARG A 75 8.19 -5.04 3.08
CA ARG A 75 8.33 -4.91 4.54
C ARG A 75 7.02 -5.15 5.28
N VAL A 76 5.88 -5.05 4.60
CA VAL A 76 4.56 -5.37 5.16
C VAL A 76 4.51 -6.87 5.51
N PRO A 77 3.93 -7.24 6.67
CA PRO A 77 3.72 -8.64 7.02
C PRO A 77 2.92 -9.36 5.93
N PRO A 78 3.16 -10.67 5.71
CA PRO A 78 2.54 -11.42 4.62
C PRO A 78 1.00 -11.30 4.62
N GLU A 79 0.38 -11.22 5.81
CA GLU A 79 -1.06 -11.03 6.01
C GLU A 79 -1.67 -9.80 5.31
N GLN A 80 -0.87 -8.75 5.11
CA GLN A 80 -1.32 -7.49 4.49
C GLN A 80 -0.53 -7.18 3.22
N ARG A 81 0.46 -8.02 2.88
CA ARG A 81 1.37 -7.81 1.75
C ARG A 81 0.64 -7.82 0.41
N VAL A 82 -0.34 -8.70 0.22
CA VAL A 82 -1.15 -8.72 -1.00
C VAL A 82 -1.91 -7.40 -1.17
N LYS A 83 -2.58 -6.92 -0.10
CA LYS A 83 -3.27 -5.63 -0.12
C LYS A 83 -2.32 -4.47 -0.42
N ALA A 84 -1.12 -4.48 0.17
CA ALA A 84 -0.10 -3.47 -0.10
C ALA A 84 0.30 -3.45 -1.57
N PHE A 85 0.66 -4.59 -2.17
CA PHE A 85 1.03 -4.64 -3.59
C PHE A 85 -0.11 -4.24 -4.52
N VAL A 86 -1.35 -4.64 -4.20
CA VAL A 86 -2.55 -4.20 -4.94
C VAL A 86 -2.73 -2.68 -4.88
N LEU A 87 -2.45 -2.06 -3.73
CA LEU A 87 -2.48 -0.60 -3.57
C LEU A 87 -1.40 0.10 -4.40
N VAL A 88 -0.20 -0.48 -4.47
CA VAL A 88 0.89 0.07 -5.31
C VAL A 88 0.58 -0.11 -6.81
N GLY A 89 -0.18 -1.14 -7.16
CA GLY A 89 -0.46 -1.54 -8.54
C GLY A 89 0.48 -2.62 -9.06
N ASP A 90 1.20 -3.30 -8.18
CA ASP A 90 2.14 -4.38 -8.50
C ASP A 90 1.43 -5.73 -8.47
N LEU A 91 0.72 -6.06 -9.55
CA LEU A 91 -0.06 -7.30 -9.62
C LEU A 91 0.82 -8.55 -9.68
N GLU A 92 2.01 -8.47 -10.30
CA GLU A 92 2.96 -9.59 -10.33
C GLU A 92 3.41 -10.02 -8.92
N GLN A 93 3.84 -9.05 -8.12
CA GLN A 93 4.25 -9.30 -6.73
C GLN A 93 3.06 -9.65 -5.84
N ALA A 94 1.89 -9.03 -6.08
CA ALA A 94 0.66 -9.37 -5.37
C ALA A 94 0.27 -10.84 -5.60
N ALA A 95 0.37 -11.31 -6.84
CA ALA A 95 0.10 -12.69 -7.19
C ALA A 95 1.07 -13.65 -6.53
N GLU A 96 2.38 -13.37 -6.57
CA GLU A 96 3.37 -14.21 -5.91
C GLU A 96 3.14 -14.30 -4.40
N ALA A 97 2.87 -13.18 -3.74
CA ALA A 97 2.53 -13.15 -2.32
C ALA A 97 1.22 -13.91 -2.01
N ALA A 98 0.22 -13.83 -2.88
CA ALA A 98 -1.04 -14.56 -2.71
C ALA A 98 -0.84 -16.08 -2.87
N VAL A 99 -0.03 -16.50 -3.86
CA VAL A 99 0.35 -17.90 -4.11
C VAL A 99 1.13 -18.47 -2.94
N GLU A 100 2.10 -17.72 -2.41
CA GLU A 100 2.90 -18.12 -1.24
C GLU A 100 2.02 -18.33 -0.01
N ARG A 101 1.05 -17.43 0.24
CA ARG A 101 0.09 -17.60 1.34
C ARG A 101 -0.94 -18.70 1.13
N ARG A 102 -1.11 -19.20 -0.10
CA ARG A 102 -2.11 -20.21 -0.44
C ARG A 102 -3.53 -19.82 0.01
N ASN A 103 -3.85 -18.52 -0.06
CA ASN A 103 -5.12 -18.00 0.40
C ASN A 103 -6.02 -17.67 -0.80
N GLU A 104 -7.11 -18.41 -0.94
CA GLU A 104 -8.06 -18.22 -2.04
C GLU A 104 -8.64 -16.80 -2.09
N ALA A 105 -8.98 -16.22 -0.93
CA ALA A 105 -9.60 -14.90 -0.87
C ALA A 105 -8.68 -13.82 -1.42
N GLU A 106 -7.38 -13.90 -1.10
CA GLU A 106 -6.37 -12.97 -1.59
C GLU A 106 -6.09 -13.16 -3.08
N MET A 107 -6.03 -14.42 -3.55
CA MET A 107 -5.90 -14.71 -4.98
C MET A 107 -7.08 -14.16 -5.79
N SER A 108 -8.30 -14.31 -5.29
CA SER A 108 -9.51 -13.79 -5.94
C SER A 108 -9.53 -12.26 -5.99
N LEU A 109 -8.97 -11.60 -4.97
CA LEU A 109 -8.86 -10.13 -4.93
C LEU A 109 -7.84 -9.59 -5.93
N VAL A 110 -6.72 -10.30 -6.13
CA VAL A 110 -5.76 -9.92 -7.18
C VAL A 110 -6.36 -10.16 -8.56
N LEU A 111 -7.08 -11.29 -8.75
CA LEU A 111 -7.78 -11.59 -10.01
C LEU A 111 -8.85 -10.56 -10.37
N SER A 112 -9.60 -10.03 -9.40
CA SER A 112 -10.59 -8.99 -9.67
C SER A 112 -9.95 -7.64 -10.04
N ARG A 113 -8.68 -7.44 -9.67
CA ARG A 113 -7.90 -6.25 -10.02
C ARG A 113 -7.14 -6.40 -11.34
N CYS A 114 -6.81 -7.63 -11.74
CA CYS A 114 -6.24 -7.99 -13.03
C CYS A 114 -7.12 -7.48 -14.17
N THR A 115 -6.51 -6.83 -15.15
CA THR A 115 -7.18 -6.49 -16.40
C THR A 115 -6.72 -7.43 -17.51
N ALA A 116 -7.66 -7.90 -18.34
CA ALA A 116 -7.40 -8.97 -19.31
C ALA A 116 -6.31 -8.66 -20.36
N GLY A 117 -5.90 -7.40 -20.52
CA GLY A 117 -4.90 -6.97 -21.52
C GLY A 117 -3.45 -7.13 -21.09
N THR A 118 -3.08 -6.70 -19.87
CA THR A 118 -1.68 -6.69 -19.39
C THR A 118 -1.36 -7.84 -18.45
N ASP A 119 -2.36 -8.37 -17.75
CA ASP A 119 -2.13 -9.21 -16.58
C ASP A 119 -2.52 -10.68 -16.82
N GLY A 120 -2.66 -11.09 -18.10
CA GLY A 120 -3.10 -12.44 -18.47
C GLY A 120 -2.23 -13.54 -17.87
N ALA A 121 -0.90 -13.37 -17.87
CA ALA A 121 0.04 -14.31 -17.26
C ALA A 121 -0.11 -14.39 -15.73
N VAL A 122 -0.35 -13.25 -15.08
CA VAL A 122 -0.56 -13.16 -13.62
C VAL A 122 -1.84 -13.87 -13.22
N ALA A 123 -2.92 -13.63 -13.98
CA ALA A 123 -4.20 -14.28 -13.77
C ALA A 123 -4.13 -15.80 -13.98
N GLU A 124 -3.38 -16.24 -15.00
CA GLU A 124 -3.18 -17.67 -15.24
C GLU A 124 -2.41 -18.34 -14.10
N LYS A 125 -1.33 -17.71 -13.60
CA LYS A 125 -0.54 -18.20 -12.46
C LYS A 125 -1.39 -18.33 -11.20
N LEU A 126 -2.22 -17.32 -10.91
CA LEU A 126 -3.17 -17.33 -9.79
C LEU A 126 -4.20 -18.45 -9.93
N ASN A 127 -4.80 -18.63 -11.11
CA ASN A 127 -5.77 -19.70 -11.35
C ASN A 127 -5.14 -21.10 -11.21
N ARG A 128 -3.92 -21.30 -11.71
CA ARG A 128 -3.16 -22.54 -11.51
C ARG A 128 -2.92 -22.83 -10.03
N ALA A 129 -2.52 -21.81 -9.27
CA ALA A 129 -2.28 -21.95 -7.83
C ALA A 129 -3.57 -22.28 -7.06
N ARG A 130 -4.71 -21.62 -7.37
CA ARG A 130 -6.01 -21.97 -6.78
C ARG A 130 -6.40 -23.41 -7.07
N ALA A 131 -6.22 -23.88 -8.31
CA ALA A 131 -6.51 -25.25 -8.69
C ALA A 131 -5.65 -26.29 -7.95
N GLN A 132 -4.41 -25.94 -7.58
CA GLN A 132 -3.56 -26.80 -6.75
C GLN A 132 -4.03 -26.90 -5.29
N LEU A 133 -4.71 -25.87 -4.77
CA LEU A 133 -5.28 -25.90 -3.43
C LEU A 133 -6.54 -26.76 -3.35
N LEU A 134 -7.34 -26.76 -4.41
CA LEU A 134 -8.58 -27.54 -4.48
C LEU A 134 -8.32 -29.05 -4.63
N LYS A 135 -7.13 -29.44 -5.08
CA LYS A 135 -6.72 -30.85 -5.30
C LYS A 135 -6.14 -31.52 -4.05
N LYS A 136 -6.20 -30.87 -2.89
CA LYS A 136 -5.61 -31.35 -1.64
C LYS A 136 -6.66 -31.45 -0.56
#